data_AF-A0AB33KZC0-F1
#
_entry.id   AF-A0AB33KZC0-F1
#
_cell.length_a   1.000
_cell.length_b   1.000
_cell.length_c   1.000
_cell.angle_alpha   90.00
_cell.angle_beta   90.00
_cell.angle_gamma   90.00
#
_symmetry.space_group_name_H-M   'P 1'
#
loop_
_entity.id
_entity.type
_entity.pdbx_description
1 polymer ?
#
loop_
_entity_poly.entity_id
_entity_poly.type
_entity_poly.pdbx_seq_one_letter_code
_entity_poly.pdbx_strand_id
1 'polypeptide(L)' 'MSDASANPFDADGEFLVLTNAEGQHSLWPLFAAVPEGWSTAHGPCARQDALDWISAHWAGPLPVVAR' A
#
# COMPACT_ATOMS: atom_id res chain seq x y z
N MET A 1 -19.04 -18.19 -13.06
CA MET A 1 -18.22 -17.00 -13.31
C MET A 1 -18.09 -16.31 -11.96
N SER A 2 -16.94 -16.42 -11.32
CA SER A 2 -16.74 -15.82 -10.01
C SER A 2 -16.64 -14.32 -10.21
N ASP A 3 -17.62 -13.60 -9.67
CA ASP A 3 -17.57 -12.16 -9.44
C ASP A 3 -16.38 -11.94 -8.51
N ALA A 4 -15.19 -11.76 -9.08
CA ALA A 4 -14.03 -11.29 -8.36
C ALA A 4 -14.37 -9.85 -7.98
N SER A 5 -15.12 -9.72 -6.88
CA SER A 5 -15.48 -8.47 -6.23
C SER A 5 -14.21 -7.64 -6.23
N ALA A 6 -14.12 -6.64 -7.10
CA ALA A 6 -12.88 -5.93 -7.36
C ALA A 6 -12.37 -5.40 -6.04
N ASN A 7 -11.36 -6.07 -5.48
CA ASN A 7 -10.87 -5.76 -4.16
C ASN A 7 -10.47 -4.29 -4.19
N PRO A 8 -10.98 -3.42 -3.31
CA PRO A 8 -10.67 -2.00 -3.33
C PRO A 8 -9.16 -1.70 -3.27
N PHE A 9 -8.35 -2.66 -2.83
CA PHE A 9 -6.88 -2.60 -2.81
C PHE A 9 -6.19 -3.03 -4.14
N ASP A 10 -6.93 -3.64 -5.06
CA ASP A 10 -6.49 -4.02 -6.42
C ASP A 10 -7.16 -3.20 -7.53
N ALA A 11 -7.93 -2.17 -7.17
CA ALA A 11 -8.50 -1.23 -8.14
C ALA A 11 -7.43 -0.31 -8.72
N ASP A 12 -7.60 0.11 -9.98
CA ASP A 12 -6.87 1.24 -10.54
C ASP A 12 -7.31 2.53 -9.87
N GLY A 13 -6.36 3.33 -9.38
CA GLY A 13 -6.64 4.58 -8.68
C GLY A 13 -5.44 5.14 -7.92
N GLU A 14 -5.71 6.16 -7.11
CA GLU A 14 -4.73 6.78 -6.23
C GLU A 14 -4.68 6.07 -4.87
N PHE A 15 -3.45 5.82 -4.42
CA PHE A 15 -3.16 5.14 -3.16
C PHE A 15 -2.26 5.99 -2.28
N LEU A 16 -2.42 5.77 -0.98
CA LEU A 16 -1.60 6.27 0.09
C LEU A 16 -0.81 5.10 0.68
N VAL A 17 0.42 5.38 1.09
CA VAL A 17 1.14 4.51 2.02
C VAL A 17 0.88 5.04 3.41
N LEU A 18 0.25 4.22 4.24
CA LEU A 18 0.08 4.53 5.65
C LEU A 18 1.19 3.89 6.46
N THR A 19 1.60 4.57 7.52
CA THR A 19 2.49 4.05 8.56
C THR A 19 1.81 4.18 9.92
N ASN A 20 2.06 3.24 10.82
CA ASN A 20 1.60 3.31 12.20
C ASN A 20 2.77 3.60 13.17
N ALA A 21 2.45 3.80 14.44
CA ALA A 21 3.45 4.04 15.48
C ALA A 21 4.45 2.87 15.68
N GLU A 22 4.10 1.67 15.20
CA GLU A 22 4.96 0.47 15.22
C GLU A 22 5.86 0.35 13.97
N GLY A 23 5.79 1.32 13.04
CA GLY A 23 6.59 1.33 11.81
C GLY A 23 6.12 0.33 10.74
N GLN A 24 4.90 -0.18 10.86
CA GLN A 24 4.29 -1.03 9.84
C GLN A 24 3.75 -0.17 8.69
N HIS A 25 3.87 -0.67 7.47
CA HIS A 25 3.39 0.02 6.27
C HIS A 25 2.18 -0.71 5.69
N SER A 26 1.20 0.05 5.20
CA SER A 26 0.00 -0.49 4.55
C SER A 26 -0.36 0.32 3.31
N LEU A 27 -0.71 -0.38 2.24
CA LEU A 27 -1.26 0.24 1.04
C LEU A 27 -2.73 0.56 1.29
N TRP A 28 -3.12 1.82 1.09
CA TRP A 28 -4.46 2.29 1.42
C TRP A 28 -5.07 3.09 0.26
N PRO A 29 -6.28 2.76 -0.21
CA PRO A 29 -6.91 3.52 -1.29
C PRO A 29 -7.32 4.91 -0.81
N LEU A 30 -7.11 5.93 -1.64
CA LEU A 30 -7.37 7.34 -1.29
C LEU A 30 -8.83 7.61 -0.91
N PHE A 31 -9.78 6.85 -1.48
CA PHE A 31 -11.21 7.01 -1.20
C PHE A 31 -11.64 6.42 0.15
N ALA A 32 -10.81 5.59 0.80
CA ALA A 32 -11.12 4.99 2.08
C ALA A 32 -10.65 5.89 3.23
N ALA A 33 -11.49 6.04 4.25
CA ALA A 33 -11.11 6.76 5.46
C ALA A 33 -9.88 6.11 6.12
N VAL A 34 -8.90 6.92 6.51
CA VAL A 34 -7.71 6.45 7.21
C VAL A 34 -8.09 6.04 8.63
N PRO A 35 -7.75 4.82 9.09
CA PRO A 35 -8.03 4.38 10.45
C PRO A 35 -7.27 5.21 11.48
N GLU A 36 -7.83 5.34 12.69
CA GLU A 36 -7.13 5.98 13.81
C GLU A 36 -5.82 5.24 14.14
N GLY A 37 -4.77 5.99 14.48
CA GLY A 37 -3.44 5.43 14.75
C GLY A 37 -2.57 5.17 13.53
N TRP A 38 -3.11 5.39 12.32
CA TRP A 38 -2.35 5.38 11.07
C TRP A 38 -2.14 6.81 10.55
N SER A 39 -1.00 7.05 9.91
CA SER A 39 -0.64 8.34 9.33
C SER A 39 -0.12 8.14 7.91
N THR A 40 -0.37 9.11 7.03
CA THR A 40 0.12 9.06 5.66
C THR A 40 1.64 9.27 5.63
N ALA A 41 2.37 8.29 5.12
CA ALA A 41 3.81 8.34 4.91
C ALA A 41 4.18 8.75 3.47
N HIS A 42 3.37 8.33 2.48
CA HIS A 42 3.58 8.64 1.06
C HIS A 42 2.26 8.70 0.27
N GLY A 43 2.27 9.39 -0.86
CA GLY A 43 1.11 9.60 -1.73
C GLY A 43 0.33 10.89 -1.47
N PRO A 44 -0.79 11.13 -2.17
CA PRO A 44 -1.43 10.23 -3.15
C PRO A 44 -0.55 9.99 -4.39
N CYS A 45 -0.50 8.74 -4.84
CA CYS A 45 0.28 8.29 -6.00
C CYS A 45 -0.35 7.06 -6.65
N ALA A 46 0.17 6.62 -7.80
CA ALA A 46 -0.28 5.39 -8.43
C ALA A 46 0.04 4.17 -7.55
N ARG A 47 -0.75 3.09 -7.68
CA ARG A 47 -0.55 1.84 -6.93
C ARG A 47 0.89 1.33 -7.00
N GLN A 48 1.50 1.37 -8.18
CA GLN A 48 2.86 0.89 -8.40
C GLN A 48 3.88 1.74 -7.62
N ASP A 49 3.77 3.08 -7.67
CA ASP A 49 4.65 3.99 -6.93
C ASP A 49 4.54 3.78 -5.41
N ALA A 50 3.32 3.57 -4.90
CA ALA A 50 3.10 3.27 -3.49
C ALA A 50 3.77 1.96 -3.06
N LEU A 51 3.67 0.91 -3.90
CA LEU A 51 4.31 -0.38 -3.65
C LEU A 51 5.84 -0.28 -3.73
N ASP A 52 6.38 0.43 -4.71
CA ASP A 52 7.82 0.70 -4.83
C ASP A 52 8.34 1.48 -3.61
N TRP A 53 7.58 2.47 -3.13
CA TRP A 53 7.94 3.21 -1.91
C TRP A 53 7.96 2.31 -0.68
N ILE A 54 6.95 1.44 -0.51
CA ILE A 54 6.89 0.46 0.59
C ILE A 54 8.08 -0.50 0.48
N SER A 55 8.35 -1.07 -0.69
CA SER A 55 9.49 -1.96 -0.92
C SER A 55 10.84 -1.30 -0.65
N ALA A 56 10.98 0.00 -0.92
CA ALA A 56 12.20 0.75 -0.65
C ALA A 56 12.37 1.14 0.83
N HIS A 57 11.27 1.41 1.55
CA HIS A 57 11.31 1.88 2.95
C HIS A 57 11.15 0.77 3.99
N TRP A 58 10.65 -0.40 3.61
CA TRP A 58 10.53 -1.52 4.52
C TRP A 58 11.84 -2.33 4.53
N ALA A 59 12.58 -2.24 5.63
CA ALA A 59 13.74 -3.09 5.89
C ALA A 59 13.30 -4.53 6.27
N GLY A 60 12.66 -5.23 5.33
CA GLY A 60 12.26 -6.64 5.42
C GLY A 60 12.77 -7.41 4.20
N PRO A 61 12.94 -8.75 4.27
CA PRO A 61 13.91 -9.49 3.47
C PRO A 61 13.76 -9.22 1.96
N LEU A 62 14.89 -8.87 1.34
CA LEU A 62 15.03 -8.71 -0.11
C LEU A 62 14.36 -9.88 -0.82
N PRO A 63 13.60 -9.65 -1.91
CA PRO A 63 13.07 -10.75 -2.70
C PRO A 63 14.25 -11.61 -3.13
N VAL A 64 14.21 -12.91 -2.81
CA VAL A 64 15.03 -13.86 -3.55
C VAL A 64 14.55 -13.75 -5.00
N VAL A 65 15.38 -13.16 -5.84
CA VAL A 65 15.18 -13.20 -7.29
C VAL A 65 15.16 -14.68 -7.67
N ALA A 66 13.98 -15.22 -7.93
CA ALA A 66 13.86 -16.51 -8.59
C ALA A 66 14.42 -16.32 -10.01
N ARG A 67 15.51 -17.03 -10.28
CA ARG A 67 16.25 -17.02 -11.55
C ARG A 67 15.39 -17.38 -12.75
#